data_AF-A0A968NZ90-F1
#
_entry.id   AF-A0A968NZ90-F1
#
_cell.length_a   1.000
_cell.length_b   1.000
_cell.length_c   1.000
_cell.angle_alpha   90.00
_cell.angle_beta   90.00
_cell.angle_gamma   90.00
#
_symmetry.space_group_name_H-M   'P 1'
#
loop_
_entity.id
_entity.type
_entity.pdbx_description
1 polymer ?
#
loop_
_entity_poly.entity_id
_entity_poly.type
_entity_poly.pdbx_seq_one_letter_code
_entity_poly.pdbx_strand_id
1 'polypeptide(L)'
;MHKMGRMDESLALSARGLKIPGLSDNFKLEFYRHRYMVLTAMGDRLDALRALAYIFEKDTRADSKSNAHARAHELVNLLPNDSDLEKVVSDSDFGFVRGHAAYRLGLSRLRQKDFDGARSQFARAADWAKGTPIQTQAESYLAQIDSRRRVDPYTIGTVLPLSGRYAPIAQKTLRGLQLGLGIYGPEAGGFKLAVVDSEGTPEGARKAVERLVTEDSVIAVVGSLLSRTASSVAAKTEELGVPSIALSQKAGITENGTYVFRNAVTSEMQVKELVRIAMEQLGFKRFALLYPNDT
;
A
#
# COMPACT_ATOMS: atom_id res chain seq x y z
N MET A 1 -28.57 -29.05 25.37
CA MET A 1 -29.46 -29.59 24.32
C MET A 1 -30.86 -28.97 24.28
N HIS A 2 -31.46 -28.51 25.38
CA HIS A 2 -32.86 -28.01 25.40
C HIS A 2 -33.12 -26.66 24.66
N LYS A 3 -32.11 -25.80 24.45
CA LYS A 3 -32.25 -24.53 23.71
C LYS A 3 -32.25 -24.70 22.18
N MET A 4 -31.63 -25.76 21.65
CA MET A 4 -31.41 -25.94 20.20
C MET A 4 -32.69 -26.38 19.48
N GLY A 5 -33.46 -27.30 20.08
CA GLY A 5 -34.74 -27.76 19.50
C GLY A 5 -35.81 -26.65 19.33
N ARG A 6 -35.75 -25.58 20.14
CA ARG A 6 -36.64 -24.41 19.98
C ARG A 6 -36.20 -23.48 18.85
N MET A 7 -34.93 -23.51 18.46
CA MET A 7 -34.40 -22.69 17.36
C MET A 7 -34.73 -23.31 16.00
N ASP A 8 -34.62 -24.63 15.86
CA ASP A 8 -35.01 -25.34 14.64
C ASP A 8 -36.52 -25.19 14.34
N GLU A 9 -37.35 -25.32 15.37
CA GLU A 9 -38.80 -25.12 15.27
C GLU A 9 -39.13 -23.67 14.89
N SER A 10 -38.46 -22.70 15.51
CA SER A 10 -38.59 -21.27 15.19
C SER A 10 -38.20 -20.97 13.74
N LEU A 11 -37.13 -21.60 13.21
CA LEU A 11 -36.72 -21.44 11.83
C LEU A 11 -37.73 -22.05 10.85
N ALA A 12 -38.27 -23.23 11.19
CA ALA A 12 -39.29 -23.92 10.40
C ALA A 12 -40.61 -23.14 10.36
N LEU A 13 -41.05 -22.58 11.50
CA LEU A 13 -42.22 -21.71 11.58
C LEU A 13 -42.04 -20.44 10.73
N SER A 14 -40.88 -19.80 10.82
CA SER A 14 -40.55 -18.64 9.99
C SER A 14 -40.56 -18.97 8.49
N ALA A 15 -40.03 -20.14 8.10
CA ALA A 15 -40.05 -20.59 6.71
C ALA A 15 -41.47 -20.89 6.19
N ARG A 16 -42.35 -21.44 7.04
CA ARG A 16 -43.77 -21.66 6.70
C ARG A 16 -44.51 -20.33 6.56
N GLY A 17 -44.26 -19.38 7.47
CA GLY A 17 -44.84 -18.04 7.42
C GLY A 17 -44.53 -17.29 6.11
N LEU A 18 -43.29 -17.38 5.64
CA LEU A 18 -42.87 -16.79 4.35
C LEU A 18 -43.58 -17.38 3.12
N LYS A 19 -44.23 -18.55 3.22
CA LYS A 19 -44.99 -19.18 2.13
C LYS A 19 -46.46 -18.77 2.08
N ILE A 20 -46.94 -17.96 3.03
CA ILE A 20 -48.34 -17.52 3.08
C ILE A 20 -48.62 -16.59 1.87
N PRO A 21 -49.59 -16.93 0.99
CA PRO A 21 -49.95 -16.08 -0.14
C PRO A 21 -50.43 -14.70 0.31
N GLY A 22 -50.01 -13.64 -0.39
CA GLY A 22 -50.44 -12.26 -0.10
C GLY A 22 -49.79 -11.62 1.13
N LEU A 23 -48.75 -12.23 1.72
CA LEU A 23 -48.03 -11.66 2.85
C LEU A 23 -47.40 -10.30 2.48
N SER A 24 -47.67 -9.27 3.30
CA SER A 24 -47.11 -7.93 3.07
C SER A 24 -45.59 -7.91 3.26
N ASP A 25 -44.92 -6.95 2.61
CA ASP A 25 -43.46 -6.85 2.68
C ASP A 25 -42.95 -6.50 4.09
N ASN A 26 -43.75 -5.77 4.88
CA ASN A 26 -43.45 -5.52 6.29
C ASN A 26 -43.42 -6.82 7.11
N PHE A 27 -44.40 -7.70 6.93
CA PHE A 27 -44.40 -8.99 7.64
C PHE A 27 -43.26 -9.91 7.17
N LYS A 28 -42.95 -9.93 5.86
CA LYS A 28 -41.77 -10.65 5.36
C LYS A 28 -40.50 -10.14 6.03
N LEU A 29 -40.35 -8.81 6.17
CA LEU A 29 -39.18 -8.21 6.80
C LEU A 29 -39.00 -8.67 8.25
N GLU A 30 -40.10 -8.74 9.03
CA GLU A 30 -40.04 -9.27 10.40
C GLU A 30 -39.63 -10.76 10.44
N PHE A 31 -40.14 -11.58 9.51
CA PHE A 31 -39.70 -12.96 9.39
C PHE A 31 -38.20 -13.06 9.07
N TYR A 32 -37.68 -12.24 8.16
CA TYR A 32 -36.26 -12.24 7.84
C TYR A 32 -35.38 -11.73 8.99
N ARG A 33 -35.83 -10.73 9.76
CA ARG A 33 -35.13 -10.29 10.99
C ARG A 33 -35.07 -11.40 12.03
N HIS A 34 -36.19 -12.09 12.24
CA HIS A 34 -36.23 -13.23 13.15
C HIS A 34 -35.31 -14.37 12.67
N ARG A 35 -35.36 -14.71 11.39
CA ARG A 35 -34.48 -15.72 10.78
C ARG A 35 -33.01 -15.35 10.96
N TYR A 36 -32.63 -14.11 10.67
CA TYR A 36 -31.26 -13.61 10.88
C TYR A 36 -30.78 -13.84 12.31
N MET A 37 -31.60 -13.48 13.31
CA MET A 37 -31.26 -13.69 14.73
C MET A 37 -31.06 -15.16 15.09
N VAL A 38 -31.97 -16.03 14.64
CA VAL A 38 -31.92 -17.47 14.95
C VAL A 38 -30.73 -18.13 14.26
N LEU A 39 -30.52 -17.86 12.98
CA LEU A 39 -29.41 -18.39 12.18
C LEU A 39 -28.06 -17.96 12.75
N THR A 40 -27.94 -16.70 13.17
CA THR A 40 -26.74 -16.20 13.86
C THR A 40 -26.50 -16.95 15.18
N ALA A 41 -27.53 -17.18 15.98
CA ALA A 41 -27.41 -17.91 17.25
C ALA A 41 -27.06 -19.40 17.06
N MET A 42 -27.50 -20.00 15.95
CA MET A 42 -27.17 -21.37 15.55
C MET A 42 -25.78 -21.50 14.93
N GLY A 43 -25.14 -20.38 14.56
CA GLY A 43 -23.85 -20.35 13.86
C GLY A 43 -23.94 -20.62 12.36
N ASP A 44 -25.14 -20.65 11.79
CA ASP A 44 -25.36 -20.75 10.34
C ASP A 44 -25.18 -19.38 9.68
N ARG A 45 -23.91 -19.06 9.42
CA ARG A 45 -23.48 -17.75 8.94
C ARG A 45 -23.92 -17.47 7.51
N LEU A 46 -23.96 -18.48 6.64
CA LEU A 46 -24.30 -18.27 5.23
C LEU A 46 -25.78 -17.92 5.08
N ASP A 47 -26.67 -18.66 5.74
CA ASP A 47 -28.09 -18.35 5.68
C ASP A 47 -28.43 -17.07 6.46
N ALA A 48 -27.69 -16.77 7.55
CA ALA A 48 -27.80 -15.47 8.23
C ALA A 48 -27.44 -14.31 7.29
N LEU A 49 -26.37 -14.45 6.49
CA LEU A 49 -25.98 -13.43 5.51
C LEU A 49 -27.03 -13.25 4.39
N ARG A 50 -27.66 -14.33 3.90
CA ARG A 50 -28.78 -14.23 2.95
C ARG A 50 -29.98 -13.50 3.55
N ALA A 51 -30.33 -13.83 4.80
CA ALA A 51 -31.41 -13.13 5.50
C ALA A 51 -31.10 -11.63 5.65
N LEU A 52 -29.84 -11.29 5.93
CA LEU A 52 -29.39 -9.90 6.04
C LEU A 52 -29.41 -9.17 4.69
N ALA A 53 -29.04 -9.85 3.59
CA ALA A 53 -29.16 -9.32 2.23
C ALA A 53 -30.60 -8.93 1.90
N TYR A 54 -31.57 -9.79 2.23
CA TYR A 54 -33.00 -9.48 2.06
C TYR A 54 -33.43 -8.27 2.89
N ILE A 55 -33.03 -8.21 4.17
CA ILE A 55 -33.37 -7.10 5.07
C ILE A 55 -32.87 -5.77 4.49
N PHE A 56 -31.62 -5.73 4.02
CA PHE A 56 -31.03 -4.53 3.43
C PHE A 56 -31.74 -4.06 2.16
N GLU A 57 -32.18 -5.01 1.32
CA GLU A 57 -32.87 -4.70 0.08
C GLU A 57 -34.28 -4.12 0.34
N LYS A 58 -35.00 -4.67 1.32
CA LYS A 58 -36.41 -4.31 1.57
C LYS A 58 -36.61 -3.21 2.61
N ASP A 59 -35.67 -3.02 3.54
CA ASP A 59 -35.76 -1.96 4.57
C ASP A 59 -35.08 -0.67 4.07
N THR A 60 -35.87 0.35 3.78
CA THR A 60 -35.37 1.61 3.21
C THR A 60 -34.77 2.56 4.25
N ARG A 61 -34.90 2.27 5.55
CA ARG A 61 -34.42 3.14 6.62
C ARG A 61 -32.90 3.15 6.70
N ALA A 62 -32.32 4.35 6.85
CA ALA A 62 -30.87 4.56 6.81
C ALA A 62 -30.12 3.86 7.95
N ASP A 63 -30.70 3.84 9.16
CA ASP A 63 -30.18 3.14 10.33
C ASP A 63 -30.15 1.62 10.10
N SER A 64 -31.22 1.06 9.53
CA SER A 64 -31.32 -0.36 9.19
C SER A 64 -30.23 -0.78 8.19
N LYS A 65 -30.03 0.03 7.14
CA LYS A 65 -28.98 -0.20 6.14
C LYS A 65 -27.57 -0.13 6.73
N SER A 66 -27.29 0.88 7.56
CA SER A 66 -26.00 1.02 8.24
C SER A 66 -25.73 -0.18 9.16
N ASN A 67 -26.72 -0.58 9.96
CA ASN A 67 -26.63 -1.75 10.82
C ASN A 67 -26.39 -3.04 10.03
N ALA A 68 -27.06 -3.21 8.89
CA ALA A 68 -26.85 -4.37 8.02
C ALA A 68 -25.44 -4.42 7.44
N HIS A 69 -24.83 -3.29 7.08
CA HIS A 69 -23.41 -3.25 6.71
C HIS A 69 -22.49 -3.69 7.84
N ALA A 70 -22.67 -3.16 9.05
CA ALA A 70 -21.84 -3.53 10.20
C ALA A 70 -21.94 -5.03 10.51
N ARG A 71 -23.17 -5.58 10.52
CA ARG A 71 -23.42 -7.00 10.76
C ARG A 71 -22.89 -7.92 9.66
N ALA A 72 -23.01 -7.50 8.39
CA ALA A 72 -22.46 -8.26 7.27
C ALA A 72 -20.93 -8.35 7.40
N HIS A 73 -20.27 -7.24 7.75
CA HIS A 73 -18.83 -7.21 7.95
C HIS A 73 -18.38 -8.18 9.05
N GLU A 74 -19.06 -8.16 10.21
CA GLU A 74 -18.80 -9.09 11.32
C GLU A 74 -18.96 -10.55 10.89
N LEU A 75 -20.10 -10.91 10.29
CA LEU A 75 -20.39 -12.29 9.89
C LEU A 75 -19.45 -12.81 8.81
N VAL A 76 -19.12 -11.97 7.82
CA VAL A 76 -18.15 -12.31 6.77
C VAL A 76 -16.76 -12.57 7.38
N ASN A 77 -16.33 -11.78 8.36
CA ASN A 77 -15.06 -11.98 9.06
C ASN A 77 -14.98 -13.28 9.86
N LEU A 78 -16.14 -13.84 10.25
CA LEU A 78 -16.24 -15.10 10.98
C LEU A 78 -16.36 -16.34 10.07
N LEU A 79 -16.44 -16.18 8.74
CA LEU A 79 -16.44 -17.34 7.83
C LEU A 79 -15.07 -18.05 7.90
N PRO A 80 -15.03 -19.39 7.99
CA PRO A 80 -13.82 -20.10 8.37
C PRO A 80 -12.76 -20.21 7.26
N ASN A 81 -13.15 -20.15 5.99
CA ASN A 81 -12.26 -20.41 4.87
C ASN A 81 -12.61 -19.56 3.63
N ASP A 82 -11.68 -19.53 2.68
CA ASP A 82 -11.83 -18.78 1.42
C ASP A 82 -12.91 -19.38 0.49
N SER A 83 -13.18 -20.70 0.58
CA SER A 83 -14.23 -21.35 -0.22
C SER A 83 -15.63 -20.81 0.13
N ASP A 84 -15.90 -20.56 1.42
CA ASP A 84 -17.16 -19.95 1.84
C ASP A 84 -17.27 -18.49 1.40
N LEU A 85 -16.15 -17.75 1.38
CA LEU A 85 -16.11 -16.40 0.81
C LEU A 85 -16.38 -16.42 -0.69
N GLU A 86 -15.81 -17.36 -1.42
CA GLU A 86 -16.03 -17.53 -2.86
C GLU A 86 -17.50 -17.85 -3.18
N LYS A 87 -18.16 -18.71 -2.38
CA LYS A 87 -19.60 -18.95 -2.49
C LYS A 87 -20.38 -17.64 -2.37
N VAL A 88 -20.11 -16.84 -1.32
CA VAL A 88 -20.79 -15.55 -1.12
C VAL A 88 -20.53 -14.59 -2.27
N VAL A 89 -19.30 -14.48 -2.76
CA VAL A 89 -18.93 -13.60 -3.89
C VAL A 89 -19.62 -14.02 -5.19
N SER A 90 -19.71 -15.32 -5.45
CA SER A 90 -20.22 -15.87 -6.71
C SER A 90 -21.75 -15.85 -6.83
N ASP A 91 -22.46 -15.88 -5.71
CA ASP A 91 -23.92 -16.00 -5.68
C ASP A 91 -24.57 -14.61 -5.50
N SER A 92 -25.40 -14.23 -6.48
CA SER A 92 -26.09 -12.94 -6.52
C SER A 92 -27.06 -12.72 -5.36
N ASP A 93 -27.58 -13.79 -4.76
CA ASP A 93 -28.57 -13.71 -3.68
C ASP A 93 -28.00 -13.10 -2.40
N PHE A 94 -26.67 -13.07 -2.26
CA PHE A 94 -26.02 -12.36 -1.15
C PHE A 94 -26.02 -10.84 -1.31
N GLY A 95 -26.44 -10.31 -2.45
CA GLY A 95 -26.65 -8.86 -2.66
C GLY A 95 -25.45 -8.02 -2.23
N PHE A 96 -25.68 -7.04 -1.35
CA PHE A 96 -24.64 -6.12 -0.85
C PHE A 96 -23.53 -6.82 -0.05
N VAL A 97 -23.79 -8.00 0.53
CA VAL A 97 -22.81 -8.77 1.31
C VAL A 97 -21.63 -9.21 0.44
N ARG A 98 -21.86 -9.39 -0.87
CA ARG A 98 -20.83 -9.77 -1.84
C ARG A 98 -19.63 -8.82 -1.81
N GLY A 99 -19.86 -7.52 -1.60
CA GLY A 99 -18.79 -6.54 -1.49
C GLY A 99 -17.90 -6.75 -0.26
N HIS A 100 -18.51 -7.10 0.89
CA HIS A 100 -17.78 -7.44 2.12
C HIS A 100 -16.96 -8.72 1.96
N ALA A 101 -17.55 -9.75 1.36
CA ALA A 101 -16.88 -11.02 1.11
C ALA A 101 -15.73 -10.86 0.11
N ALA A 102 -15.94 -10.10 -0.96
CA ALA A 102 -14.88 -9.79 -1.93
C ALA A 102 -13.72 -9.04 -1.27
N TYR A 103 -13.99 -8.07 -0.40
CA TYR A 103 -12.93 -7.37 0.33
C TYR A 103 -12.10 -8.33 1.20
N ARG A 104 -12.75 -9.18 2.00
CA ARG A 104 -12.05 -10.15 2.85
C ARG A 104 -11.26 -11.17 2.03
N LEU A 105 -11.83 -11.65 0.93
CA LEU A 105 -11.14 -12.56 0.00
C LEU A 105 -9.93 -11.87 -0.62
N GLY A 106 -10.05 -10.59 -1.00
CA GLY A 106 -8.94 -9.76 -1.48
C GLY A 106 -7.78 -9.69 -0.48
N LEU A 107 -8.07 -9.48 0.80
CA LEU A 107 -7.06 -9.52 1.87
C LEU A 107 -6.40 -10.90 2.00
N SER A 108 -7.15 -11.99 1.82
CA SER A 108 -6.60 -13.35 1.85
C SER A 108 -5.64 -13.59 0.68
N ARG A 109 -6.05 -13.23 -0.54
CA ARG A 109 -5.23 -13.33 -1.75
C ARG A 109 -3.96 -12.49 -1.65
N LEU A 110 -4.05 -11.29 -1.05
CA LEU A 110 -2.89 -10.43 -0.79
C LEU A 110 -1.86 -11.10 0.14
N ARG A 111 -2.31 -11.76 1.23
CA ARG A 111 -1.42 -12.53 2.12
C ARG A 111 -0.75 -13.70 1.40
N GLN A 112 -1.45 -14.30 0.44
CA GLN A 112 -0.94 -15.39 -0.40
C GLN A 112 -0.03 -14.88 -1.53
N LYS A 113 0.21 -13.56 -1.65
CA LYS A 113 0.94 -12.90 -2.74
C LYS A 113 0.31 -13.08 -4.13
N ASP A 114 -0.97 -13.47 -4.18
CA ASP A 114 -1.77 -13.48 -5.40
C ASP A 114 -2.30 -12.07 -5.66
N PHE A 115 -1.44 -11.21 -6.21
CA PHE A 115 -1.77 -9.80 -6.45
C PHE A 115 -2.88 -9.61 -7.49
N ASP A 116 -2.94 -10.49 -8.49
CA ASP A 116 -3.94 -10.43 -9.56
C ASP A 116 -5.32 -10.83 -9.04
N GLY A 117 -5.38 -11.92 -8.27
CA GLY A 117 -6.58 -12.33 -7.55
C GLY A 117 -7.01 -11.27 -6.54
N ALA A 118 -6.08 -10.74 -5.74
CA ALA A 118 -6.36 -9.68 -4.77
C ALA A 118 -6.97 -8.43 -5.44
N ARG A 119 -6.34 -7.95 -6.52
CA ARG A 119 -6.83 -6.83 -7.32
C ARG A 119 -8.25 -7.09 -7.84
N SER A 120 -8.49 -8.26 -8.42
CA SER A 120 -9.81 -8.64 -8.95
C SER A 120 -10.88 -8.55 -7.86
N GLN A 121 -10.60 -9.05 -6.66
CA GLN A 121 -11.56 -9.01 -5.55
C GLN A 121 -11.72 -7.60 -4.97
N PHE A 122 -10.66 -6.80 -4.84
CA PHE A 122 -10.80 -5.41 -4.40
C PHE A 122 -11.59 -4.56 -5.40
N ALA A 123 -11.45 -4.78 -6.71
CA ALA A 123 -12.28 -4.12 -7.73
C ALA A 123 -13.77 -4.46 -7.57
N ARG A 124 -14.09 -5.73 -7.35
CA ARG A 124 -15.47 -6.16 -7.03
C ARG A 124 -15.98 -5.54 -5.74
N ALA A 125 -15.16 -5.50 -4.70
CA ALA A 125 -15.52 -4.90 -3.42
C ALA A 125 -15.82 -3.40 -3.54
N ALA A 126 -14.97 -2.65 -4.25
CA ALA A 126 -15.17 -1.23 -4.52
C ALA A 126 -16.48 -0.98 -5.30
N ASP A 127 -16.78 -1.80 -6.30
CA ASP A 127 -18.00 -1.65 -7.10
C ASP A 127 -19.27 -2.04 -6.34
N TRP A 128 -19.25 -3.12 -5.56
CA TRP A 128 -20.43 -3.66 -4.89
C TRP A 128 -20.71 -3.02 -3.51
N ALA A 129 -19.71 -2.41 -2.88
CA ALA A 129 -19.83 -1.78 -1.56
C ALA A 129 -19.88 -0.24 -1.62
N LYS A 130 -20.41 0.33 -2.70
CA LYS A 130 -20.48 1.79 -2.92
C LYS A 130 -21.09 2.55 -1.74
N GLY A 131 -20.46 3.66 -1.36
CA GLY A 131 -20.87 4.53 -0.25
C GLY A 131 -20.52 4.00 1.14
N THR A 132 -19.67 2.96 1.24
CA THR A 132 -19.29 2.35 2.52
C THR A 132 -17.78 2.50 2.80
N PRO A 133 -17.33 2.36 4.06
CA PRO A 133 -15.89 2.33 4.37
C PRO A 133 -15.11 1.25 3.61
N ILE A 134 -15.76 0.14 3.26
CA ILE A 134 -15.14 -0.96 2.52
C ILE A 134 -14.80 -0.55 1.10
N GLN A 135 -15.62 0.29 0.44
CA GLN A 135 -15.27 0.83 -0.86
C GLN A 135 -13.95 1.59 -0.78
N THR A 136 -13.85 2.56 0.12
CA THR A 136 -12.65 3.39 0.27
C THR A 136 -11.41 2.56 0.61
N GLN A 137 -11.56 1.55 1.49
CA GLN A 137 -10.47 0.64 1.80
C GLN A 137 -10.06 -0.21 0.60
N ALA A 138 -11.02 -0.77 -0.16
CA ALA A 138 -10.74 -1.55 -1.35
C ALA A 138 -10.06 -0.72 -2.45
N GLU A 139 -10.50 0.53 -2.66
CA GLU A 139 -9.88 1.48 -3.59
C GLU A 139 -8.44 1.81 -3.19
N SER A 140 -8.15 1.96 -1.89
CA SER A 140 -6.79 2.14 -1.40
C SER A 140 -5.88 0.94 -1.71
N TYR A 141 -6.37 -0.29 -1.48
CA TYR A 141 -5.61 -1.50 -1.82
C TYR A 141 -5.40 -1.65 -3.33
N LEU A 142 -6.40 -1.30 -4.15
CA LEU A 142 -6.26 -1.28 -5.61
C LEU A 142 -5.15 -0.32 -6.04
N ALA A 143 -5.16 0.90 -5.52
CA ALA A 143 -4.14 1.90 -5.85
C ALA A 143 -2.73 1.40 -5.50
N GLN A 144 -2.56 0.73 -4.35
CA GLN A 144 -1.29 0.14 -3.92
C GLN A 144 -0.84 -1.04 -4.80
N ILE A 145 -1.78 -1.90 -5.22
CA ILE A 145 -1.45 -3.03 -6.10
C ILE A 145 -1.11 -2.54 -7.52
N ASP A 146 -1.86 -1.55 -8.01
CA ASP A 146 -1.64 -0.98 -9.34
C ASP A 146 -0.34 -0.16 -9.40
N SER A 147 0.04 0.53 -8.32
CA SER A 147 1.35 1.18 -8.25
C SER A 147 2.49 0.17 -8.26
N ARG A 148 2.35 -0.96 -7.56
CA ARG A 148 3.34 -2.05 -7.58
C ARG A 148 3.52 -2.65 -8.97
N ARG A 149 2.45 -2.81 -9.75
CA ARG A 149 2.54 -3.30 -11.14
C ARG A 149 3.32 -2.36 -12.08
N ARG A 150 3.48 -1.09 -11.70
CA ARG A 150 4.26 -0.09 -12.45
C ARG A 150 5.72 -0.02 -12.02
N VAL A 151 6.16 -0.84 -11.06
CA VAL A 151 7.52 -0.83 -10.51
C VAL A 151 8.18 -2.21 -10.73
N ASP A 152 9.35 -2.24 -11.34
CA ASP A 152 10.20 -3.43 -11.41
C ASP A 152 11.00 -3.53 -10.08
N PRO A 153 10.71 -4.53 -9.23
CA PRO A 153 11.33 -4.63 -7.92
C PRO A 153 12.83 -4.89 -7.96
N TYR A 154 13.38 -5.26 -9.12
CA TYR A 154 14.79 -5.53 -9.31
C TYR A 154 15.54 -4.41 -10.04
N THR A 155 14.88 -3.29 -10.39
CA THR A 155 15.54 -2.19 -11.10
C THR A 155 15.78 -1.00 -10.18
N ILE A 156 17.05 -0.64 -9.99
CA ILE A 156 17.48 0.55 -9.24
C ILE A 156 17.93 1.60 -10.25
N GLY A 157 17.48 2.84 -10.08
CA GLY A 157 17.90 3.97 -10.89
C GLY A 157 19.08 4.69 -10.27
N THR A 158 19.97 5.27 -11.07
CA THR A 158 21.00 6.19 -10.57
C THR A 158 21.14 7.43 -11.42
N VAL A 159 21.27 8.58 -10.74
CA VAL A 159 21.38 9.91 -11.33
C VAL A 159 22.73 10.53 -10.95
N LEU A 160 23.67 10.53 -11.89
CA LEU A 160 25.06 10.95 -11.67
C LEU A 160 25.52 11.91 -12.78
N PRO A 161 26.44 12.86 -12.51
CA PRO A 161 26.99 13.74 -13.54
C PRO A 161 28.08 13.01 -14.34
N LEU A 162 27.67 12.16 -15.28
CA LEU A 162 28.54 11.27 -16.05
C LEU A 162 29.25 11.96 -17.21
N SER A 163 28.86 13.20 -17.51
CA SER A 163 29.53 14.11 -18.45
C SER A 163 30.10 15.36 -17.76
N GLY A 164 30.90 16.13 -18.51
CA GLY A 164 31.51 17.36 -18.04
C GLY A 164 32.60 17.16 -16.98
N ARG A 165 32.89 18.22 -16.21
CA ARG A 165 34.04 18.26 -15.28
C ARG A 165 33.98 17.26 -14.13
N TYR A 166 32.79 16.73 -13.81
CA TYR A 166 32.57 15.81 -12.70
C TYR A 166 32.50 14.34 -13.14
N ALA A 167 32.60 14.06 -14.45
CA ALA A 167 32.55 12.71 -14.98
C ALA A 167 33.55 11.74 -14.30
N PRO A 168 34.82 12.11 -14.03
CA PRO A 168 35.77 11.17 -13.43
C PRO A 168 35.36 10.65 -12.05
N ILE A 169 34.76 11.50 -11.20
CA ILE A 169 34.27 11.07 -9.88
C ILE A 169 32.95 10.29 -10.02
N ALA A 170 32.06 10.71 -10.92
CA ALA A 170 30.81 10.00 -11.17
C ALA A 170 31.02 8.58 -11.70
N GLN A 171 32.00 8.37 -12.58
CA GLN A 171 32.37 7.05 -13.09
C GLN A 171 32.90 6.12 -11.98
N LYS A 172 33.67 6.66 -11.02
CA LYS A 172 34.10 5.88 -9.84
C LYS A 172 32.90 5.49 -8.97
N THR A 173 31.98 6.42 -8.73
CA THR A 173 30.75 6.15 -7.99
C THR A 173 29.89 5.09 -8.68
N LEU A 174 29.72 5.20 -10.00
CA LEU A 174 28.96 4.23 -10.79
C LEU A 174 29.54 2.82 -10.67
N ARG A 175 30.88 2.68 -10.76
CA ARG A 175 31.55 1.38 -10.54
C ARG A 175 31.33 0.85 -9.12
N GLY A 176 31.35 1.72 -8.12
CA GLY A 176 31.03 1.37 -6.74
C GLY A 176 29.60 0.83 -6.58
N LEU A 177 28.62 1.48 -7.23
CA LEU A 177 27.23 1.02 -7.26
C LEU A 177 27.11 -0.34 -7.95
N GLN A 178 27.73 -0.52 -9.11
CA GLN A 178 27.71 -1.77 -9.86
C GLN A 178 28.34 -2.92 -9.07
N LEU A 179 29.45 -2.66 -8.36
CA LEU A 179 30.10 -3.64 -7.49
C LEU A 179 29.22 -3.98 -6.29
N GLY A 180 28.68 -2.98 -5.60
CA GLY A 180 27.82 -3.17 -4.43
C GLY A 180 26.52 -3.91 -4.74
N LEU A 181 25.96 -3.70 -5.94
CA LEU A 181 24.79 -4.44 -6.44
C LEU A 181 25.13 -5.81 -7.03
N GLY A 182 26.43 -6.15 -7.14
CA GLY A 182 26.86 -7.43 -7.69
C GLY A 182 26.50 -7.62 -9.17
N ILE A 183 26.34 -6.54 -9.95
CA ILE A 183 25.86 -6.59 -11.35
C ILE A 183 26.70 -7.52 -12.23
N TYR A 184 27.99 -7.65 -11.94
CA TYR A 184 28.95 -8.48 -12.68
C TYR A 184 29.48 -9.68 -11.88
N GLY A 185 28.89 -9.96 -10.72
CA GLY A 185 29.33 -11.03 -9.83
C GLY A 185 28.78 -12.41 -10.23
N PRO A 186 29.43 -13.52 -9.82
CA PRO A 186 28.94 -14.88 -10.06
C PRO A 186 27.60 -15.16 -9.37
N GLU A 187 27.27 -14.41 -8.31
CA GLU A 187 25.99 -14.43 -7.59
C GLU A 187 25.15 -13.17 -7.86
N ALA A 188 25.13 -12.67 -9.10
CA ALA A 188 24.35 -11.48 -9.44
C ALA A 188 22.89 -11.65 -8.99
N GLY A 189 22.49 -10.89 -7.96
CA GLY A 189 21.22 -11.04 -7.23
C GLY A 189 19.97 -10.62 -8.01
N GLY A 190 20.01 -10.67 -9.34
CA GLY A 190 18.93 -10.29 -10.24
C GLY A 190 18.71 -8.79 -10.42
N PHE A 191 19.43 -7.94 -9.66
CA PHE A 191 19.30 -6.49 -9.76
C PHE A 191 19.83 -5.94 -11.09
N LYS A 192 19.12 -4.93 -11.61
CA LYS A 192 19.52 -4.09 -12.73
C LYS A 192 19.78 -2.68 -12.23
N LEU A 193 20.74 -2.01 -12.88
CA LEU A 193 21.02 -0.61 -12.64
C LEU A 193 20.67 0.21 -13.88
N ALA A 194 19.60 0.99 -13.81
CA ALA A 194 19.25 1.98 -14.82
C ALA A 194 20.06 3.26 -14.55
N VAL A 195 20.86 3.69 -15.53
CA VAL A 195 21.84 4.78 -15.36
C VAL A 195 21.45 5.95 -16.25
N VAL A 196 21.27 7.13 -15.66
CA VAL A 196 20.98 8.36 -16.40
C VAL A 196 21.92 9.48 -15.97
N ASP A 197 22.48 10.17 -16.96
CA ASP A 197 23.35 11.33 -16.74
C ASP A 197 22.53 12.56 -16.33
N SER A 198 22.94 13.23 -15.25
CA SER A 198 22.35 14.50 -14.83
C SER A 198 22.94 15.72 -15.54
N GLU A 199 24.02 15.53 -16.30
CA GLU A 199 24.81 16.58 -16.95
C GLU A 199 25.38 17.60 -15.94
N GLY A 200 25.33 17.28 -14.64
CA GLY A 200 25.67 18.19 -13.55
C GLY A 200 24.69 19.35 -13.34
N THR A 201 23.50 19.30 -13.95
CA THR A 201 22.48 20.36 -13.86
C THR A 201 21.26 19.94 -13.04
N PRO A 202 20.61 20.88 -12.32
CA PRO A 202 19.34 20.63 -11.62
C PRO A 202 18.23 20.10 -12.56
N GLU A 203 18.15 20.66 -13.77
CA GLU A 203 17.16 20.32 -14.79
C GLU A 203 17.41 18.93 -15.37
N GLY A 204 18.66 18.61 -15.72
CA GLY A 204 19.05 17.27 -16.16
C GLY A 204 18.77 16.22 -15.08
N ALA A 205 19.03 16.54 -13.82
CA ALA A 205 18.71 15.67 -12.69
C ALA A 205 17.20 15.40 -12.54
N ARG A 206 16.33 16.41 -12.71
CA ARG A 206 14.86 16.21 -12.70
C ARG A 206 14.40 15.28 -13.82
N LYS A 207 14.85 15.55 -15.05
CA LYS A 207 14.50 14.74 -16.23
C LYS A 207 14.99 13.29 -16.08
N ALA A 208 16.17 13.12 -15.51
CA ALA A 208 16.73 11.81 -15.23
C ALA A 208 15.84 11.01 -14.27
N VAL A 209 15.37 11.62 -13.19
CA VAL A 209 14.42 10.97 -12.26
C VAL A 209 13.09 10.65 -12.95
N GLU A 210 12.53 11.58 -13.72
CA GLU A 210 11.27 11.35 -14.45
C GLU A 210 11.36 10.10 -15.32
N ARG A 211 12.39 10.02 -16.17
CA ARG A 211 12.65 8.86 -17.01
C ARG A 211 12.79 7.56 -16.22
N LEU A 212 13.62 7.56 -15.17
CA LEU A 212 13.87 6.38 -14.35
C LEU A 212 12.57 5.82 -13.73
N VAL A 213 11.67 6.71 -13.33
CA VAL A 213 10.40 6.28 -12.70
C VAL A 213 9.37 5.87 -13.75
N THR A 214 9.24 6.62 -14.85
CA THR A 214 8.15 6.39 -15.81
C THR A 214 8.47 5.35 -16.87
N GLU A 215 9.73 5.25 -17.30
CA GLU A 215 10.17 4.35 -18.36
C GLU A 215 10.86 3.11 -17.80
N ASP A 216 11.78 3.29 -16.85
CA ASP A 216 12.56 2.18 -16.27
C ASP A 216 11.87 1.54 -15.05
N SER A 217 10.76 2.11 -14.58
CA SER A 217 9.95 1.57 -13.47
C SER A 217 10.76 1.27 -12.21
N VAL A 218 11.74 2.12 -11.88
CA VAL A 218 12.70 1.81 -10.81
C VAL A 218 12.03 1.74 -9.42
N ILE A 219 12.50 0.80 -8.58
CA ILE A 219 12.04 0.69 -7.19
C ILE A 219 12.62 1.79 -6.28
N ALA A 220 13.80 2.31 -6.63
CA ALA A 220 14.48 3.37 -5.90
C ALA A 220 15.49 4.11 -6.79
N VAL A 221 15.85 5.33 -6.39
CA VAL A 221 16.87 6.15 -7.06
C VAL A 221 18.06 6.40 -6.14
N VAL A 222 19.27 6.14 -6.61
CA VAL A 222 20.52 6.41 -5.88
C VAL A 222 21.27 7.58 -6.53
N GLY A 223 21.58 8.61 -5.75
CA GLY A 223 22.18 9.85 -6.20
C GLY A 223 21.37 11.08 -5.76
N SER A 224 21.78 12.30 -6.08
CA SER A 224 22.98 12.65 -6.84
C SER A 224 24.20 12.93 -5.93
N LEU A 225 25.37 13.16 -6.54
CA LEU A 225 26.63 13.51 -5.87
C LEU A 225 26.76 15.01 -5.56
N LEU A 226 26.31 15.87 -6.48
CA LEU A 226 26.53 17.31 -6.38
C LEU A 226 25.45 17.96 -5.52
N SER A 227 25.84 18.90 -4.66
CA SER A 227 24.91 19.67 -3.83
C SER A 227 23.80 20.33 -4.65
N ARG A 228 24.13 20.83 -5.85
CA ARG A 228 23.16 21.47 -6.75
C ARG A 228 22.14 20.54 -7.39
N THR A 229 22.47 19.27 -7.62
CA THR A 229 21.56 18.31 -8.24
C THR A 229 20.79 17.49 -7.21
N ALA A 230 21.34 17.33 -6.00
CA ALA A 230 20.75 16.51 -4.96
C ALA A 230 19.36 16.97 -4.52
N SER A 231 19.13 18.27 -4.36
CA SER A 231 17.79 18.79 -4.03
C SER A 231 16.78 18.53 -5.15
N SER A 232 17.19 18.64 -6.41
CA SER A 232 16.32 18.35 -7.56
C SER A 232 15.93 16.87 -7.63
N VAL A 233 16.88 15.97 -7.36
CA VAL A 233 16.59 14.53 -7.27
C VAL A 233 15.62 14.28 -6.12
N ALA A 234 15.95 14.75 -4.91
CA ALA A 234 15.13 14.55 -3.71
C ALA A 234 13.67 15.03 -3.91
N ALA A 235 13.50 16.27 -4.38
CA ALA A 235 12.19 16.85 -4.60
C ALA A 235 11.39 16.08 -5.65
N LYS A 236 12.02 15.67 -6.77
CA LYS A 236 11.34 14.93 -7.83
C LYS A 236 10.99 13.50 -7.41
N THR A 237 11.86 12.82 -6.67
CA THR A 237 11.58 11.47 -6.17
C THR A 237 10.48 11.46 -5.13
N GLU A 238 10.43 12.48 -4.26
CA GLU A 238 9.31 12.68 -3.32
C GLU A 238 8.00 12.93 -4.07
N GLU A 239 8.01 13.84 -5.07
CA GLU A 239 6.86 14.14 -5.94
C GLU A 239 6.27 12.88 -6.58
N LEU A 240 7.13 11.94 -6.98
CA LEU A 240 6.74 10.68 -7.64
C LEU A 240 6.52 9.51 -6.67
N GLY A 241 6.72 9.70 -5.36
CA GLY A 241 6.57 8.65 -4.35
C GLY A 241 7.59 7.51 -4.47
N VAL A 242 8.79 7.79 -4.98
CA VAL A 242 9.87 6.80 -5.14
C VAL A 242 10.97 7.09 -4.13
N PRO A 243 11.42 6.10 -3.34
CA PRO A 243 12.54 6.28 -2.41
C PRO A 243 13.82 6.72 -3.11
N SER A 244 14.53 7.68 -2.50
CA SER A 244 15.85 8.09 -2.95
C SER A 244 16.92 8.05 -1.87
N ILE A 245 18.15 7.71 -2.28
CA ILE A 245 19.33 7.72 -1.42
C ILE A 245 20.33 8.71 -2.00
N ALA A 246 20.43 9.89 -1.39
CA ALA A 246 21.38 10.91 -1.78
C ALA A 246 22.82 10.54 -1.41
N LEU A 247 23.75 10.81 -2.32
CA LEU A 247 25.21 10.63 -2.11
C LEU A 247 25.93 11.97 -1.86
N SER A 248 25.19 13.06 -1.80
CA SER A 248 25.71 14.42 -1.58
C SER A 248 25.83 14.74 -0.10
N GLN A 249 26.83 15.54 0.27
CA GLN A 249 27.04 16.04 1.63
C GLN A 249 26.18 17.26 1.99
N LYS A 250 25.35 17.76 1.06
CA LYS A 250 24.52 18.95 1.30
C LYS A 250 23.59 18.74 2.52
N ALA A 251 23.60 19.72 3.41
CA ALA A 251 22.73 19.77 4.58
C ALA A 251 21.26 19.93 4.17
N GLY A 252 20.35 19.44 5.00
CA GLY A 252 18.90 19.54 4.79
C GLY A 252 18.32 18.71 3.63
N ILE A 253 19.09 17.86 2.93
CA ILE A 253 18.52 17.04 1.84
C ILE A 253 17.37 16.15 2.34
N THR A 254 17.54 15.50 3.48
CA THR A 254 16.54 14.59 4.06
C THR A 254 15.28 15.30 4.56
N GLU A 255 15.28 16.64 4.61
CA GLU A 255 14.10 17.44 4.97
C GLU A 255 13.17 17.67 3.76
N ASN A 256 13.60 17.29 2.55
CA ASN A 256 12.81 17.46 1.33
C ASN A 256 11.64 16.48 1.21
N GLY A 257 11.53 15.47 2.08
CA GLY A 257 10.48 14.46 1.93
C GLY A 257 10.65 13.23 2.81
N THR A 258 9.57 12.46 2.91
CA THR A 258 9.52 11.21 3.69
C THR A 258 10.30 10.07 3.01
N TYR A 259 10.42 10.13 1.69
CA TYR A 259 11.09 9.11 0.88
C TYR A 259 12.55 9.45 0.58
N VAL A 260 13.11 10.49 1.21
CA VAL A 260 14.46 11.00 0.93
C VAL A 260 15.44 10.60 2.03
N PHE A 261 16.34 9.70 1.70
CA PHE A 261 17.41 9.21 2.57
C PHE A 261 18.79 9.72 2.10
N ARG A 262 19.81 9.58 2.94
CA ARG A 262 21.19 9.99 2.62
C ARG A 262 22.20 8.94 3.06
N ASN A 263 23.14 8.63 2.19
CA ASN A 263 24.32 7.81 2.47
C ASN A 263 25.61 8.61 2.23
N ALA A 264 25.75 9.72 2.95
CA ALA A 264 26.91 10.59 2.91
C ALA A 264 27.07 11.32 4.25
N VAL A 265 28.32 11.50 4.69
CA VAL A 265 28.66 12.26 5.90
C VAL A 265 28.66 13.75 5.55
N THR A 266 27.86 14.57 6.24
CA THR A 266 27.82 16.02 5.96
C THR A 266 29.11 16.71 6.40
N SER A 267 29.39 17.88 5.81
CA SER A 267 30.49 18.73 6.26
C SER A 267 30.38 19.08 7.75
N GLU A 268 29.16 19.34 8.23
CA GLU A 268 28.91 19.61 9.66
C GLU A 268 29.27 18.41 10.55
N MET A 269 28.87 17.19 10.17
CA MET A 269 29.23 15.97 10.93
C MET A 269 30.75 15.78 10.99
N GLN A 270 31.45 16.02 9.87
CA GLN A 270 32.91 15.91 9.80
C GLN A 270 33.58 16.97 10.68
N VAL A 271 33.15 18.23 10.60
CA VAL A 271 33.71 19.33 11.40
C VAL A 271 33.44 19.12 12.88
N LYS A 272 32.23 18.68 13.25
CA LYS A 272 31.88 18.38 14.64
C LYS A 272 32.79 17.32 15.24
N GLU A 273 33.02 16.23 14.50
CA GLU A 273 33.90 15.16 14.97
C GLU A 273 35.38 15.59 15.01
N LEU A 274 35.83 16.37 14.01
CA LEU A 274 37.17 16.94 14.00
C LEU A 274 37.43 17.82 15.22
N VAL A 275 36.50 18.73 15.53
CA VAL A 275 36.61 19.64 16.69
C VAL A 275 36.59 18.84 17.98
N ARG A 276 35.71 17.83 18.10
CA ARG A 276 35.63 16.95 19.27
C ARG A 276 36.98 16.29 19.53
N ILE A 277 37.57 15.65 18.51
CA ILE A 277 38.89 15.00 18.62
C ILE A 277 39.98 16.02 19.00
N ALA A 278 40.00 17.18 18.35
CA ALA A 278 41.00 18.21 18.61
C ALA A 278 40.94 18.75 20.05
N MET A 279 39.75 18.96 20.60
CA MET A 279 39.57 19.47 21.95
C MET A 279 39.76 18.39 23.02
N GLU A 280 39.11 17.24 22.87
CA GLU A 280 39.03 16.22 23.91
C GLU A 280 40.26 15.31 23.94
N GLN A 281 40.81 14.95 22.78
CA GLN A 281 41.92 14.00 22.68
C GLN A 281 43.26 14.70 22.54
N LEU A 282 43.33 15.81 21.78
CA LEU A 282 44.58 16.53 21.52
C LEU A 282 44.79 17.75 22.43
N GLY A 283 43.76 18.16 23.18
CA GLY A 283 43.84 19.28 24.13
C GLY A 283 43.95 20.67 23.49
N PHE A 284 43.65 20.82 22.20
CA PHE A 284 43.69 22.11 21.51
C PHE A 284 42.54 23.01 21.98
N LYS A 285 42.85 24.29 22.23
CA LYS A 285 41.88 25.27 22.76
C LYS A 285 41.69 26.51 21.88
N ARG A 286 42.52 26.65 20.83
CA ARG A 286 42.52 27.83 19.94
C ARG A 286 42.54 27.35 18.50
N PHE A 287 41.58 27.83 17.72
CA PHE A 287 41.40 27.44 16.32
C PHE A 287 41.42 28.68 15.44
N ALA A 288 41.97 28.56 14.23
CA ALA A 288 41.80 29.50 13.14
C ALA A 288 40.93 28.84 12.08
N LEU A 289 39.90 29.53 11.59
CA LEU A 289 38.98 29.01 10.59
C LEU A 289 39.33 29.61 9.22
N LEU A 290 39.63 28.75 8.25
CA LEU A 290 39.73 29.11 6.84
C LEU A 290 38.62 28.38 6.11
N TYR A 291 37.75 29.12 5.44
CA TYR A 291 36.64 28.57 4.67
C TYR A 291 36.53 29.27 3.30
N PRO A 292 36.04 28.59 2.25
CA PRO A 292 35.80 29.20 0.95
C PRO A 292 34.76 30.31 1.07
N ASN A 293 35.00 31.45 0.41
CA ASN A 293 34.04 32.54 0.35
C ASN A 293 33.11 32.38 -0.86
N ASP A 294 32.39 31.27 -0.87
CA ASP A 294 31.57 30.86 -2.00
C ASP A 294 30.10 31.01 -1.58
N THR A 295 29.44 32.08 -2.05
CA THR A 295 27.99 32.32 -1.93
C THR A 295 27.17 31.36 -2.77
#